data_AF-A0A2N2PDB1-F1
#
_entry.id   AF-A0A2N2PDB1-F1
#
_cell.length_a   1.000
_cell.length_b   1.000
_cell.length_c   1.000
_cell.angle_alpha   90.00
_cell.angle_beta   90.00
_cell.angle_gamma   90.00
#
_symmetry.space_group_name_H-M   'P 1'
#
loop_
_entity.id
_entity.type
_entity.pdbx_description
1 polymer ?
#
loop_
_entity_poly.entity_id
_entity_poly.type
_entity_poly.pdbx_seq_one_letter_code
_entity_poly.pdbx_strand_id
1 'polypeptide(L)'
;MVPRYTALPIIAIILKILSYVVLVVTLLSSAYLLVVGSLPQAPQVISTTPGLLGSSFLHTHLIPAFTSLLGGSLLTLFIMAFAHGIHVLLDIEENTRRTADLATGETSQPTPTRTER
;
A
#
# COMPACT_ATOMS: atom_id res chain seq x y z
N MET A 1 -30.69 -15.37 7.44
CA MET A 1 -30.32 -14.28 6.50
C MET A 1 -28.84 -14.37 6.20
N VAL A 2 -28.47 -14.74 4.98
CA VAL A 2 -27.07 -14.83 4.52
C VAL A 2 -26.45 -13.43 4.57
N PRO A 3 -25.29 -13.22 5.23
CA PRO A 3 -24.66 -11.90 5.27
C PRO A 3 -24.29 -11.47 3.85
N ARG A 4 -24.93 -10.40 3.34
CA ARG A 4 -24.75 -9.90 1.96
C ARG A 4 -23.38 -9.25 1.70
N TYR A 5 -22.56 -9.04 2.74
CA TYR A 5 -21.28 -8.31 2.65
C TYR A 5 -20.06 -9.11 3.11
N THR A 6 -20.08 -10.45 2.99
CA THR A 6 -18.95 -11.32 3.36
C THR A 6 -17.68 -11.00 2.57
N ALA A 7 -17.81 -10.55 1.32
CA ALA A 7 -16.68 -10.32 0.43
C ALA A 7 -15.82 -9.08 0.79
N LEU A 8 -16.42 -8.01 1.33
CA LEU A 8 -15.70 -6.73 1.54
C LEU A 8 -14.50 -6.84 2.51
N PRO A 9 -14.61 -7.49 3.68
CA PRO A 9 -13.46 -7.68 4.56
C PRO A 9 -12.40 -8.59 3.96
N ILE A 10 -12.81 -9.59 3.17
CA ILE A 10 -11.87 -10.47 2.48
C ILE A 10 -11.04 -9.66 1.49
N ILE A 11 -11.69 -8.78 0.72
CA ILE A 11 -11.01 -7.86 -0.21
C ILE A 11 -10.06 -6.92 0.56
N ALA A 12 -10.48 -6.37 1.70
CA ALA A 12 -9.62 -5.52 2.52
C ALA A 12 -8.37 -6.27 3.02
N ILE A 13 -8.51 -7.53 3.44
CA ILE A 13 -7.37 -8.38 3.84
C ILE A 13 -6.45 -8.65 2.66
N ILE A 14 -6.99 -8.98 1.49
CA ILE A 14 -6.20 -9.21 0.27
C ILE A 14 -5.41 -7.94 -0.10
N LEU A 15 -6.04 -6.77 -0.04
CA LEU A 15 -5.36 -5.49 -0.31
C LEU A 15 -4.25 -5.20 0.71
N LYS A 16 -4.44 -5.54 1.99
CA LYS A 16 -3.37 -5.46 3.00
C LYS A 16 -2.18 -6.34 2.64
N ILE A 17 -2.44 -7.60 2.27
CA ILE A 17 -1.39 -8.53 1.85
C ILE A 17 -0.66 -7.99 0.62
N LEU A 18 -1.41 -7.52 -0.37
CA LEU A 18 -0.86 -6.92 -1.59
C LEU A 18 0.01 -5.70 -1.27
N SER A 19 -0.42 -4.85 -0.34
CA SER A 19 0.36 -3.70 0.12
C SER A 19 1.72 -4.12 0.69
N TYR A 20 1.77 -5.18 1.51
CA TYR A 20 3.04 -5.69 2.03
C TYR A 20 3.94 -6.26 0.93
N VAL A 21 3.37 -6.96 -0.05
CA VAL A 21 4.11 -7.47 -1.21
C VAL A 21 4.72 -6.32 -2.00
N VAL A 22 3.93 -5.28 -2.29
CA VAL A 22 4.39 -4.08 -3.01
C VAL A 22 5.50 -3.37 -2.24
N LEU A 23 5.39 -3.28 -0.91
CA LEU A 23 6.43 -2.68 -0.06
C LEU A 23 7.75 -3.45 -0.16
N VAL A 24 7.70 -4.78 -0.03
CA VAL A 24 8.89 -5.64 -0.12
C VAL A 24 9.53 -5.53 -1.50
N VAL A 25 8.74 -5.59 -2.57
CA VAL A 25 9.24 -5.43 -3.93
C VAL A 25 9.88 -4.05 -4.13
N THR A 26 9.25 -2.98 -3.64
CA THR A 26 9.78 -1.61 -3.71
C THR A 26 11.14 -1.51 -3.03
N LEU A 27 11.27 -2.07 -1.82
CA LEU A 27 12.51 -2.07 -1.07
C LEU A 27 13.62 -2.84 -1.80
N LEU A 28 13.30 -4.03 -2.32
CA LEU A 28 14.26 -4.85 -3.07
C LEU A 28 14.70 -4.17 -4.36
N SER A 29 13.77 -3.58 -5.13
CA SER A 29 14.09 -2.86 -6.36
C SER A 29 14.94 -1.62 -6.10
N SER A 30 14.62 -0.83 -5.07
CA SER A 30 15.40 0.34 -4.67
C SER A 30 16.82 -0.06 -4.24
N ALA A 31 16.93 -1.09 -3.38
CA ALA A 31 18.22 -1.61 -2.94
C ALA A 31 19.04 -2.15 -4.13
N TYR A 32 18.42 -2.89 -5.04
CA TYR A 32 19.06 -3.40 -6.25
C TYR A 32 19.64 -2.28 -7.11
N LEU A 33 18.88 -1.21 -7.36
CA LEU A 33 19.34 -0.07 -8.15
C LEU A 33 20.54 0.64 -7.50
N LEU A 34 20.54 0.76 -6.17
CA LEU A 34 21.66 1.35 -5.42
C LEU A 34 22.91 0.46 -5.47
N VAL A 35 22.75 -0.85 -5.24
CA VAL A 35 23.87 -1.80 -5.24
C VAL A 35 24.49 -1.90 -6.63
N VAL A 36 23.69 -2.09 -7.67
CA VAL A 36 24.17 -2.17 -9.05
C VAL A 36 24.80 -0.87 -9.51
N GLY A 37 24.25 0.28 -9.09
CA GLY A 37 24.86 1.58 -9.36
C GLY A 37 26.22 1.75 -8.67
N SER A 38 26.38 1.21 -7.46
CA SER A 38 27.61 1.35 -6.66
C SER A 38 28.76 0.42 -7.06
N LEU A 39 28.49 -0.62 -7.85
CA LEU A 39 29.54 -1.52 -8.34
C LEU A 39 30.44 -0.76 -9.32
N PRO A 40 31.77 -0.88 -9.21
CA PRO A 40 32.69 -0.29 -10.17
C PRO A 40 32.45 -0.93 -11.53
N GLN A 41 31.68 -0.25 -12.39
CA GLN A 41 31.53 -0.69 -13.77
C GLN A 41 32.89 -0.53 -14.44
N ALA A 42 33.38 -1.64 -15.01
CA ALA A 42 34.61 -1.67 -15.81
C ALA A 42 34.62 -0.47 -16.78
N PRO A 43 35.79 0.19 -16.98
CA PRO A 43 35.86 1.57 -17.42
C PRO A 43 35.17 1.78 -18.77
N GLN A 44 33.93 2.26 -18.72
CA GLN A 44 33.25 2.79 -19.89
C GLN A 44 33.89 4.14 -20.18
N VAL A 45 34.79 4.13 -21.16
CA VAL A 45 35.35 5.27 -21.91
C VAL A 45 35.50 6.55 -21.09
N ILE A 46 36.75 6.80 -20.66
CA ILE A 46 37.24 8.03 -20.05
C ILE A 46 36.74 9.23 -20.88
N SER A 47 35.58 9.76 -20.50
CA SER A 47 35.14 11.08 -20.93
C SER A 47 35.96 12.03 -20.09
N THR A 48 36.92 12.70 -20.69
CA THR A 48 37.90 13.61 -20.07
C THR A 48 37.28 14.87 -19.45
N THR A 49 35.96 14.92 -19.30
CA THR A 49 35.20 16.01 -18.72
C THR A 49 34.80 15.64 -17.28
N PRO A 50 35.41 16.23 -16.25
CA PRO A 50 35.19 15.88 -14.84
C PRO A 50 33.72 15.99 -14.36
N GLY A 51 32.86 16.70 -15.10
CA GLY A 51 31.44 16.86 -14.77
C GLY A 51 30.49 15.78 -15.32
N LEU A 52 30.89 15.00 -16.33
CA LEU A 52 29.97 14.06 -17.02
C LEU A 52 29.81 12.71 -16.31
N LEU A 53 30.85 12.27 -15.59
CA LEU A 53 30.83 10.99 -14.86
C LEU A 53 29.91 11.04 -13.64
N GLY A 54 29.88 12.17 -12.93
CA GLY A 54 28.99 12.37 -11.79
C GLY A 54 27.52 12.52 -12.17
N SER A 55 27.22 13.22 -13.29
CA SER A 55 25.84 13.40 -13.75
C SER A 55 25.23 12.09 -14.27
N SER A 56 26.03 11.23 -14.91
CA SER A 56 25.57 9.94 -15.43
C SER A 56 25.12 9.03 -14.28
N PHE A 57 25.94 8.87 -13.24
CA PHE A 57 25.56 8.07 -12.06
C PHE A 57 24.30 8.58 -11.36
N LEU A 58 24.19 9.90 -11.20
CA LEU A 58 23.02 10.53 -10.59
C LEU A 58 21.73 10.24 -11.38
N HIS A 59 21.79 10.37 -12.71
CA HIS A 59 20.62 10.17 -13.58
C HIS A 59 20.23 8.70 -13.76
N THR A 60 21.20 7.77 -13.84
CA THR A 60 20.91 6.36 -14.14
C THR A 60 20.65 5.50 -12.92
N HIS A 61 21.17 5.88 -11.75
CA HIS A 61 21.09 5.04 -10.56
C HIS A 61 20.41 5.75 -9.38
N LEU A 62 20.86 6.95 -9.02
CA LEU A 62 20.38 7.60 -7.80
C LEU A 62 18.95 8.12 -7.95
N ILE A 63 18.66 8.89 -9.01
CA ILE A 63 17.34 9.45 -9.26
C ILE A 63 16.29 8.32 -9.40
N PRO A 64 16.51 7.27 -10.23
CA PRO A 64 15.56 6.17 -10.35
C PRO A 64 15.35 5.37 -9.05
N ALA A 65 16.41 5.15 -8.26
CA ALA A 65 16.28 4.47 -6.97
C ALA A 65 15.43 5.27 -5.99
N PHE A 66 15.61 6.60 -5.96
CA PHE A 66 14.86 7.48 -5.07
C PHE A 66 13.40 7.65 -5.53
N THR A 67 13.16 7.83 -6.83
CA THR A 67 11.79 7.92 -7.36
C THR A 67 11.05 6.59 -7.21
N SER A 68 11.72 5.45 -7.39
CA SER A 68 11.15 4.13 -7.12
C SER A 68 10.79 3.96 -5.65
N LEU A 69 11.67 4.34 -4.73
CA LEU A 69 11.41 4.25 -3.29
C LEU A 69 10.23 5.15 -2.88
N LEU A 70 10.25 6.41 -3.31
CA LEU A 70 9.20 7.37 -3.00
C LEU A 70 7.86 6.94 -3.62
N GLY A 71 7.85 6.64 -4.91
CA GLY A 71 6.64 6.21 -5.63
C GLY A 71 6.05 4.91 -5.09
N GLY A 72 6.89 3.91 -4.83
CA GLY A 72 6.43 2.63 -4.27
C GLY A 72 5.97 2.76 -2.81
N SER A 73 6.60 3.62 -2.00
CA SER A 73 6.13 3.91 -0.64
C SER A 73 4.76 4.61 -0.64
N LEU A 74 4.56 5.60 -1.50
CA LEU A 74 3.27 6.28 -1.67
C LEU A 74 2.19 5.32 -2.16
N LEU A 75 2.50 4.47 -3.13
CA LEU A 75 1.58 3.44 -3.62
C LEU A 75 1.19 2.46 -2.51
N THR A 76 2.16 2.01 -1.72
CA THR A 76 1.92 1.15 -0.55
C THR A 76 0.98 1.83 0.45
N LEU A 77 1.28 3.09 0.82
CA LEU A 77 0.43 3.86 1.73
C LEU A 77 -0.99 4.01 1.19
N PHE A 78 -1.15 4.25 -0.12
CA PHE A 78 -2.44 4.36 -0.75
C PHE A 78 -3.24 3.05 -0.68
N ILE A 79 -2.63 1.91 -1.03
CA ILE A 79 -3.29 0.60 -0.97
C ILE A 79 -3.68 0.27 0.47
N MET A 80 -2.78 0.51 1.42
CA MET A 80 -3.03 0.27 2.84
C MET A 80 -4.13 1.17 3.40
N ALA A 81 -4.14 2.45 3.03
CA ALA A 81 -5.19 3.39 3.41
C ALA A 81 -6.54 2.97 2.84
N PHE A 82 -6.59 2.53 1.57
CA PHE A 82 -7.81 2.04 0.94
C PHE A 82 -8.34 0.78 1.65
N ALA A 83 -7.47 -0.16 2.00
CA ALA A 83 -7.86 -1.35 2.75
C ALA A 83 -8.46 -1.01 4.13
N HIS A 84 -7.89 -0.05 4.85
CA HIS A 84 -8.47 0.42 6.11
C HIS A 84 -9.77 1.21 5.89
N GLY A 85 -9.86 1.99 4.82
CA GLY A 85 -11.07 2.71 4.43
C GLY A 85 -12.28 1.79 4.25
N ILE A 86 -12.07 0.59 3.69
CA ILE A 86 -13.13 -0.42 3.57
C ILE A 86 -13.65 -0.84 4.96
N HIS A 87 -12.75 -1.07 5.92
CA HIS A 87 -13.16 -1.41 7.29
C HIS A 87 -13.93 -0.27 7.96
N VAL A 88 -13.46 0.97 7.82
CA VAL A 88 -14.14 2.16 8.35
C VAL A 88 -15.55 2.30 7.76
N LEU A 89 -15.72 2.08 6.46
CA LEU A 89 -17.05 2.14 5.83
C LEU A 89 -18.00 1.08 6.37
N LEU A 90 -17.51 -0.15 6.59
CA LEU A 90 -18.30 -1.22 7.20
C LEU A 90 -18.71 -0.89 8.64
N ASP A 91 -17.80 -0.28 9.41
CA ASP A 91 -18.08 0.11 10.79
C ASP A 91 -19.13 1.25 10.85
N ILE A 92 -19.09 2.19 9.90
CA ILE A 92 -20.10 3.25 9.75
C ILE A 92 -21.46 2.65 9.39
N GLU A 93 -21.52 1.68 8.47
CA GLU A 93 -22.75 0.99 8.10
C GLU A 93 -23.37 0.27 9.30
N GLU A 94 -22.55 -0.48 10.05
CA GLU A 94 -22.98 -1.21 11.24
C GLU A 94 -23.49 -0.25 12.34
N ASN A 95 -22.80 0.86 12.57
CA ASN A 95 -23.24 1.87 13.53
C ASN A 95 -24.56 2.54 13.11
N THR A 96 -24.73 2.80 11.82
CA THR A 96 -25.97 3.37 11.26
C THR A 96 -27.14 2.40 11.41
N ARG A 97 -26.92 1.09 11.16
CA ARG A 97 -27.95 0.06 11.35
C ARG A 97 -28.40 -0.03 12.81
N ARG A 98 -27.45 -0.06 13.76
CA ARG A 98 -27.78 -0.05 15.19
C ARG A 98 -28.53 1.19 15.62
N THR A 99 -28.14 2.36 15.11
CA THR A 99 -28.83 3.61 15.43
C THR A 99 -30.26 3.62 14.88
N ALA A 100 -30.48 3.06 13.69
CA ALA A 100 -31.81 2.90 13.10
C ALA A 100 -32.68 1.95 13.94
N ASP A 101 -32.16 0.77 14.33
CA ASP A 101 -32.85 -0.21 15.18
C ASP A 101 -33.28 0.40 16.53
N LEU A 102 -32.41 1.25 17.12
CA LEU A 102 -32.71 1.98 18.35
C LEU A 102 -33.78 3.06 18.16
N ALA A 103 -33.80 3.74 17.00
CA ALA A 103 -34.74 4.81 16.70
C ALA A 103 -36.15 4.31 16.37
N THR A 104 -36.30 3.10 15.81
CA THR A 104 -37.59 2.46 15.54
C THR A 104 -38.23 1.82 16.78
N GLY A 105 -37.54 1.80 17.92
CA GLY A 105 -38.07 1.24 19.16
C GLY A 105 -38.12 -0.30 19.18
N GLU A 106 -37.41 -0.98 18.26
CA GLU A 106 -37.20 -2.43 18.29
C GLU A 106 -36.18 -2.80 19.38
N THR A 107 -36.50 -2.50 20.64
CA THR A 107 -35.63 -2.76 21.81
C THR A 107 -35.53 -4.22 22.23
N SER A 108 -36.10 -5.18 21.48
CA SER A 108 -36.21 -6.56 21.97
C SER A 108 -35.14 -7.52 21.45
N GLN A 109 -34.42 -7.22 20.36
CA GLN A 109 -33.23 -8.00 19.98
C GLN A 109 -32.22 -7.12 19.23
N PRO A 110 -31.05 -6.80 19.81
CA PRO A 110 -29.98 -6.15 19.04
C PRO A 110 -29.63 -7.03 17.84
N THR A 111 -29.62 -6.45 16.63
CA THR A 111 -29.21 -7.17 15.43
C THR A 111 -27.81 -7.75 15.67
N PRO A 112 -27.61 -9.09 15.57
CA PRO A 112 -26.37 -9.74 15.99
C PRO A 112 -25.18 -9.15 15.24
N THR A 113 -24.12 -8.87 16.00
CA THR A 113 -22.92 -8.25 15.44
C THR A 113 -22.28 -9.22 14.43
N ARG A 114 -21.65 -8.68 13.40
CA ARG A 114 -20.97 -9.51 12.39
C ARG A 114 -19.87 -10.40 12.99
N THR A 115 -19.29 -9.99 14.12
CA THR A 115 -18.29 -10.75 14.90
C THR A 115 -18.87 -11.94 15.68
N GLU A 116 -20.19 -12.00 15.85
CA GLU A 116 -20.89 -13.07 16.59
C GLU A 116 -21.55 -14.12 15.66
N ARG A 117 -21.30 -14.06 14.35
CA ARG A 117 -21.74 -15.04 13.34
C ARG A 117 -20.56 -15.71 12.66
#